data_AF-A0A935DRP0-F1
#
_entry.id   AF-A0A935DRP0-F1
#
_cell.length_a   1.000
_cell.length_b   1.000
_cell.length_c   1.000
_cell.angle_alpha   90.00
_cell.angle_beta   90.00
_cell.angle_gamma   90.00
#
_symmetry.space_group_name_H-M   'P 1'
#
loop_
_entity.id
_entity.type
_entity.pdbx_description
1 polymer ?
#
loop_
_entity_poly.entity_id
_entity_poly.type
_entity_poly.pdbx_seq_one_letter_code
_entity_poly.pdbx_strand_id
1 'polypeptide(L)'
;MAFGEGFGYAFSAIVLNDPQIRDAIGPGQSNEIYFNVETDSGTNEGWYSEGSVQEIIWDLYDSANDGDDTLSLGLAPLWAILTGAQRTAESFTTIFQFLGSAEGREPSGCRPNQCDRRR
;
A
#
# COMPACT_ATOMS: atom_id res chain seq x y z
N MET A 1 0.78 12.81 -2.14
CA MET A 1 0.56 11.81 -3.23
C MET A 1 -0.14 10.65 -2.56
N ALA A 2 -1.33 10.24 -3.02
CA ALA A 2 -2.20 9.31 -2.31
C ALA A 2 -1.49 8.00 -1.88
N PHE A 3 -0.79 7.38 -2.83
CA PHE A 3 -0.10 6.12 -2.56
C PHE A 3 1.02 6.22 -1.52
N GLY A 4 1.82 7.28 -1.57
CA GLY A 4 2.99 7.41 -0.69
C GLY A 4 2.60 7.54 0.78
N GLU A 5 1.64 8.41 1.07
CA GLU A 5 1.12 8.60 2.43
C GLU A 5 0.33 7.38 2.89
N GLY A 6 -0.60 6.88 2.07
CA GLY A 6 -1.41 5.71 2.40
C GLY A 6 -0.57 4.46 2.66
N PHE A 7 0.44 4.19 1.82
CA PHE A 7 1.39 3.09 2.05
C PHE A 7 2.20 3.31 3.33
N GLY A 8 2.65 4.53 3.61
CA GLY A 8 3.41 4.84 4.81
C GLY A 8 2.64 4.52 6.10
N TYR A 9 1.40 4.97 6.18
CA TYR A 9 0.52 4.67 7.32
C TYR A 9 0.22 3.18 7.42
N ALA A 10 -0.23 2.53 6.33
CA ALA A 10 -0.47 1.09 6.35
C ALA A 10 0.79 0.29 6.76
N PHE A 11 1.96 0.63 6.21
CA PHE A 11 3.21 -0.05 6.56
C PHE A 11 3.56 0.09 8.04
N SER A 12 3.36 1.27 8.63
CA SER A 12 3.57 1.47 10.06
C SER A 12 2.64 0.62 10.93
N ALA A 13 1.35 0.52 10.56
CA ALA A 13 0.40 -0.37 11.21
C ALA A 13 0.82 -1.84 11.07
N ILE A 14 1.20 -2.26 9.85
CA ILE A 14 1.62 -3.64 9.53
C ILE A 14 2.81 -4.07 10.39
N VAL A 15 3.86 -3.23 10.47
CA VAL A 15 5.08 -3.57 11.22
C VAL A 15 4.83 -3.65 12.72
N LEU A 16 3.88 -2.86 13.23
CA LEU A 16 3.45 -2.91 14.63
C LEU A 16 2.42 -4.01 14.89
N ASN A 17 1.81 -4.56 13.84
CA ASN A 17 0.63 -5.41 13.91
C ASN A 17 -0.47 -4.78 14.78
N ASP A 18 -0.69 -3.48 14.57
CA ASP A 18 -1.65 -2.65 15.28
C ASP A 18 -2.29 -1.68 14.27
N PRO A 19 -3.62 -1.74 14.05
CA PRO A 19 -4.28 -0.89 13.07
C PRO A 19 -4.41 0.57 13.53
N GLN A 20 -4.02 0.89 14.76
CA GLN A 20 -4.06 2.24 15.32
C GLN A 20 -2.83 3.06 14.91
N ILE A 21 -3.05 4.11 14.15
CA ILE A 21 -2.00 5.06 13.76
C ILE A 21 -2.01 6.27 14.69
N ARG A 22 -0.84 6.64 15.18
CA ARG A 22 -0.57 7.91 15.86
C ARG A 22 0.66 8.56 15.23
N ASP A 23 0.50 9.73 14.64
CA ASP A 23 1.61 10.50 14.11
C ASP A 23 1.62 11.90 14.72
N ALA A 24 2.81 12.33 15.14
CA ALA A 24 3.00 13.61 15.81
C ALA A 24 3.25 14.70 14.77
N ILE A 25 2.44 15.76 14.84
CA ILE A 25 2.40 16.80 13.82
C ILE A 25 2.45 18.21 14.43
N GLY A 26 2.72 19.18 13.56
CA GLY A 26 2.75 20.60 13.90
C GLY A 26 4.06 21.07 14.56
N PRO A 27 4.16 22.37 14.87
CA PRO A 27 5.39 22.94 15.42
C PRO A 27 5.80 22.26 16.74
N GLY A 28 6.97 21.63 16.74
CA GLY A 28 7.47 20.92 17.91
C GLY A 28 6.71 19.65 18.27
N GLN A 29 5.98 19.04 17.32
CA GLN A 29 5.21 17.81 17.54
C GLN A 29 4.15 17.94 18.65
N SER A 30 3.55 19.13 18.74
CA SER A 30 2.59 19.47 19.81
C SER A 30 1.18 18.95 19.57
N ASN A 31 0.90 18.37 18.40
CA ASN A 31 -0.40 17.79 18.05
C ASN A 31 -0.21 16.36 17.57
N GLU A 32 -1.29 15.60 17.50
CA GLU A 32 -1.32 14.27 16.92
C GLU A 32 -2.42 14.16 15.87
N ILE A 33 -2.18 13.33 14.85
CA ILE A 33 -3.24 12.67 14.11
C ILE A 33 -3.41 11.27 14.68
N TYR A 34 -4.66 10.84 14.81
CA TYR A 34 -5.00 9.52 15.31
C TYR A 34 -6.17 8.97 14.52
N PHE A 35 -5.99 7.78 13.97
CA PHE A 35 -7.02 7.07 13.19
C PHE A 35 -6.73 5.57 13.14
N ASN A 36 -7.70 4.83 12.63
CA ASN A 36 -7.63 3.39 12.43
C ASN A 36 -7.55 3.09 10.93
N VAL A 37 -6.55 2.31 10.48
CA VAL A 37 -6.41 1.93 9.05
C VAL A 37 -7.46 0.92 8.59
N GLU A 38 -8.08 0.19 9.51
CA GLU A 38 -9.14 -0.81 9.26
C GLU A 38 -10.54 -0.17 9.14
N THR A 39 -10.71 1.10 9.53
CA THR A 39 -12.05 1.69 9.64
C THR A 39 -12.36 2.62 8.48
N ASP A 40 -13.34 2.22 7.67
CA ASP A 40 -13.95 3.08 6.66
C ASP A 40 -14.74 4.24 7.31
N SER A 41 -14.05 5.36 7.49
CA SER A 41 -14.60 6.59 8.08
C SER A 41 -14.36 7.81 7.19
N GLY A 42 -13.98 7.57 5.93
CA GLY A 42 -13.79 8.58 4.91
C GLY A 42 -15.09 9.29 4.53
N THR A 43 -14.96 10.44 3.86
CA THR A 43 -16.11 11.11 3.22
C THR A 43 -15.88 11.36 1.74
N ASN A 44 -14.70 10.99 1.22
CA ASN A 44 -14.29 11.18 -0.17
C ASN A 44 -13.37 10.03 -0.59
N GLU A 45 -13.87 8.80 -0.48
CA GLU A 45 -13.13 7.60 -0.87
C GLU A 45 -12.85 7.54 -2.38
N GLY A 46 -11.79 6.80 -2.69
CA GLY A 46 -11.40 6.47 -4.05
C GLY A 46 -9.90 6.25 -4.16
N TRP A 47 -9.46 5.78 -5.32
CA TRP A 47 -8.04 5.48 -5.62
C TRP A 47 -7.07 6.67 -5.42
N TYR A 48 -7.60 7.89 -5.32
CA TYR A 48 -6.86 9.13 -5.11
C TYR A 48 -6.83 9.57 -3.63
N SER A 49 -7.52 8.86 -2.73
CA SER A 49 -7.57 9.14 -1.29
C SER A 49 -6.46 8.40 -0.57
N GLU A 50 -5.75 9.10 0.33
CA GLU A 50 -4.73 8.48 1.20
C GLU A 50 -5.38 7.45 2.14
N GLY A 51 -6.57 7.78 2.66
CA GLY A 51 -7.38 6.89 3.51
C GLY A 51 -7.79 5.60 2.81
N SER A 52 -8.25 5.68 1.56
CA SER A 52 -8.61 4.46 0.83
C SER A 52 -7.38 3.61 0.48
N VAL A 53 -6.22 4.24 0.22
CA VAL A 53 -5.01 3.47 -0.09
C VAL A 53 -4.47 2.73 1.14
N GLN A 54 -4.46 3.36 2.32
CA GLN A 54 -4.00 2.68 3.53
C GLN A 54 -4.89 1.49 3.90
N GLU A 55 -6.21 1.63 3.75
CA GLU A 55 -7.21 0.61 4.04
C GLU A 55 -7.03 -0.60 3.12
N ILE A 56 -7.02 -0.38 1.80
CA ILE A 56 -6.77 -1.45 0.82
C ILE A 56 -5.46 -2.21 1.10
N ILE A 57 -4.38 -1.51 1.48
CA ILE A 57 -3.10 -2.19 1.78
C ILE A 57 -3.18 -2.97 3.09
N TRP A 58 -3.93 -2.47 4.07
CA TRP A 58 -4.16 -3.15 5.32
C TRP A 58 -4.99 -4.42 5.13
N ASP A 59 -6.10 -4.37 4.38
CA ASP A 59 -6.94 -5.53 4.05
C ASP A 59 -6.10 -6.63 3.37
N LEU A 60 -5.25 -6.25 2.41
CA LEU A 60 -4.35 -7.19 1.74
C LEU A 60 -3.32 -7.83 2.69
N TYR A 61 -2.99 -7.18 3.81
CA TYR A 61 -2.04 -7.68 4.78
C TYR A 61 -2.69 -8.61 5.80
N ASP A 62 -3.80 -8.18 6.36
CA ASP A 62 -4.38 -8.67 7.59
C ASP A 62 -5.12 -10.01 7.37
N SER A 63 -5.63 -10.61 8.45
CA SER A 63 -6.35 -11.90 8.37
C SER A 63 -7.78 -11.82 8.89
N ALA A 64 -8.22 -10.62 9.27
CA ALA A 64 -9.53 -10.37 9.80
C ALA A 64 -10.46 -9.96 8.66
N ASN A 65 -10.83 -10.93 7.82
CA ASN A 65 -11.75 -10.70 6.73
C ASN A 65 -13.02 -9.95 7.18
N ASP A 66 -13.22 -8.76 6.62
CA ASP A 66 -14.45 -8.00 6.75
C ASP A 66 -15.05 -7.71 5.35
N GLY A 67 -16.37 -7.77 5.24
CA GLY A 67 -17.06 -7.54 3.96
C GLY A 67 -16.55 -8.40 2.79
N ASP A 68 -15.94 -7.73 1.81
CA ASP A 68 -15.40 -8.30 0.57
C ASP A 68 -13.89 -8.65 0.67
N ASP A 69 -13.23 -8.37 1.79
CA ASP A 69 -11.86 -8.79 2.03
C ASP A 69 -11.78 -10.30 2.25
N THR A 70 -11.09 -10.97 1.34
CA THR A 70 -10.88 -12.42 1.37
C THR A 70 -9.41 -12.80 1.23
N LEU A 71 -8.50 -11.82 1.20
CA LEU A 71 -7.12 -12.02 0.78
C LEU A 71 -6.11 -11.56 1.83
N SER A 72 -5.54 -12.52 2.54
CA SER A 72 -4.46 -12.28 3.52
C SER A 72 -3.09 -12.61 2.94
N LEU A 73 -2.41 -11.65 2.33
CA LEU A 73 -1.07 -11.84 1.76
C LEU A 73 0.03 -11.82 2.81
N GLY A 74 -0.18 -11.10 3.91
CA GLY A 74 0.87 -10.77 4.87
C GLY A 74 1.95 -9.85 4.30
N LEU A 75 2.98 -9.57 5.12
CA LEU A 75 3.99 -8.55 4.77
C LEU A 75 4.91 -8.96 3.60
N ALA A 76 5.28 -10.23 3.49
CA ALA A 76 6.35 -10.64 2.56
C ALA A 76 6.01 -10.36 1.08
N PRO A 77 4.80 -10.69 0.57
CA PRO A 77 4.42 -10.35 -0.81
C PRO A 77 4.32 -8.83 -1.04
N LEU A 78 3.73 -8.09 -0.11
CA LEU A 78 3.57 -6.63 -0.20
C LEU A 78 4.94 -5.92 -0.26
N TRP A 79 5.88 -6.35 0.57
CA TRP A 79 7.25 -5.84 0.58
C TRP A 79 8.00 -6.15 -0.73
N ALA A 80 7.81 -7.35 -1.28
CA ALA A 80 8.41 -7.75 -2.55
C ALA A 80 7.89 -6.89 -3.73
N ILE A 81 6.61 -6.53 -3.73
CA ILE A 81 6.03 -5.63 -4.73
C ILE A 81 6.64 -4.23 -4.59
N LEU A 82 6.65 -3.67 -3.38
CA LEU A 82 7.17 -2.32 -3.13
C LEU A 82 8.64 -2.18 -3.55
N THR A 83 9.47 -3.16 -3.18
CA THR A 83 10.92 -3.11 -3.43
C THR A 83 11.31 -3.60 -4.82
N GLY A 84 10.42 -4.32 -5.49
CA GLY A 84 10.57 -4.86 -6.84
C GLY A 84 9.78 -4.05 -7.87
N ALA A 85 8.63 -4.58 -8.29
CA ALA A 85 7.84 -4.05 -9.40
C ALA A 85 7.50 -2.56 -9.24
N GLN A 86 7.05 -2.14 -8.04
CA GLN A 86 6.71 -0.75 -7.75
C GLN A 86 7.89 0.21 -7.91
N ARG A 87 9.10 -0.25 -7.57
CA ARG A 87 10.32 0.56 -7.64
C ARG A 87 10.85 0.69 -9.07
N THR A 88 10.63 -0.31 -9.91
CA THR A 88 11.21 -0.40 -11.25
C THR A 88 10.22 -0.09 -12.36
N ALA A 89 8.93 0.13 -12.05
CA ALA A 89 7.93 0.46 -13.03
C ALA A 89 8.27 1.76 -13.78
N GLU A 90 8.01 1.79 -15.10
CA GLU A 90 8.14 3.01 -15.90
C GLU A 90 6.99 4.01 -15.64
N SER A 91 5.94 3.58 -14.94
CA SER A 91 4.80 4.41 -14.54
C SER A 91 5.04 5.13 -13.21
N PHE A 92 4.22 6.16 -12.93
CA PHE A 92 4.15 6.76 -11.60
C PHE A 92 3.79 5.73 -10.53
N THR A 93 4.31 5.94 -9.32
CA THR A 93 3.96 5.16 -8.12
C THR A 93 2.49 5.38 -7.77
N THR A 94 1.64 4.42 -8.13
CA THR A 94 0.18 4.46 -7.93
C THR A 94 -0.32 3.17 -7.29
N ILE A 95 -1.51 3.22 -6.69
CA ILE A 95 -2.18 2.04 -6.16
C ILE A 95 -2.53 1.03 -7.26
N PHE A 96 -2.86 1.49 -8.47
CA PHE A 96 -3.16 0.60 -9.59
C PHE A 96 -1.99 -0.26 -10.02
N GLN A 97 -0.79 0.31 -10.08
CA GLN A 97 0.40 -0.47 -10.41
C GLN A 97 0.77 -1.43 -9.26
N PHE A 98 0.57 -1.02 -8.00
CA PHE A 98 0.79 -1.91 -6.87
C PHE A 98 -0.16 -3.12 -6.88
N LEU A 99 -1.46 -2.86 -7.08
CA LEU A 99 -2.48 -3.91 -7.15
C LEU A 99 -2.30 -4.79 -8.39
N GLY A 100 -1.95 -4.20 -9.54
CA GLY A 100 -1.60 -4.95 -10.75
C GLY A 100 -0.46 -5.95 -10.49
N SER A 101 0.54 -5.57 -9.70
CA SER A 101 1.63 -6.44 -9.29
C SER A 101 1.17 -7.55 -8.36
N ALA A 102 0.27 -7.24 -7.42
CA ALA A 102 -0.32 -8.23 -6.51
C ALA A 102 -1.16 -9.28 -7.27
N GLU A 103 -1.91 -8.85 -8.27
CA GLU A 103 -2.72 -9.72 -9.14
C GLU A 103 -1.89 -10.49 -10.19
N GLY A 104 -0.59 -10.19 -10.31
CA GLY A 104 0.28 -10.74 -11.37
C GLY A 104 -0.03 -10.22 -12.78
N ARG A 105 -0.71 -9.06 -12.88
CA ARG A 105 -1.15 -8.42 -14.13
C ARG A 105 -0.16 -7.40 -14.71
N GLU A 106 1.06 -7.33 -14.18
CA GLU A 106 2.08 -6.46 -14.75
C GLU A 106 2.24 -6.73 -16.25
N PRO A 107 2.21 -5.70 -17.13
CA PRO A 107 2.80 -5.88 -18.44
C PRO A 107 4.24 -6.30 -18.15
N SER A 108 4.73 -7.32 -18.85
CA SER A 108 6.08 -7.83 -18.68
C SER A 108 7.12 -6.75 -19.05
N GLY A 109 7.29 -5.72 -18.21
CA GLY A 109 8.51 -4.99 -18.06
C GLY A 109 9.52 -6.04 -17.62
N CYS A 110 10.50 -6.30 -18.48
CA CYS A 110 11.36 -7.45 -18.32
C CYS A 110 11.84 -7.62 -16.89
N ARG A 111 11.80 -8.87 -16.44
CA ARG A 111 12.59 -9.31 -15.30
C ARG A 111 14.04 -8.87 -15.52
N PRO A 112 14.82 -8.58 -14.46
CA PRO A 112 16.22 -8.12 -14.55
C PRO A 112 17.12 -8.96 -15.48
N ASN A 113 16.73 -10.20 -15.79
CA ASN A 113 17.47 -11.17 -16.60
C ASN A 113 16.74 -11.55 -17.92
N GLN A 114 15.71 -10.82 -18.34
CA GLN A 114 14.88 -11.15 -19.51
C GLN A 114 14.82 -10.04 -20.57
N CYS A 115 15.54 -8.92 -20.39
CA CYS A 115 15.55 -7.80 -21.35
C CYS A 115 16.75 -7.68 -22.27
N ASP A 116 17.63 -8.68 -22.32
CA ASP A 116 18.61 -8.76 -23.41
C ASP A 116 18.21 -9.82 -24.43
N ARG A 117 17.53 -9.36 -25.48
CA ARG A 117 17.72 -9.90 -26.82
C ARG A 117 17.94 -8.75 -27.78
N ARG A 118 19.13 -8.15 -27.72
CA ARG A 118 19.73 -7.56 -28.93
C ARG A 118 20.85 -8.46 -29.44
N ARG A 119 20.48 -9.41 -30.28
CA ARG A 119 21.02 -9.66 -31.64
C ARG A 119 20.39 -10.90 -32.25
#